data_AF-A0A4R5UC41-F1
#
_entry.id   AF-A0A4R5UC41-F1
#
_cell.length_a   1.000
_cell.length_b   1.000
_cell.length_c   1.000
_cell.angle_alpha   90.00
_cell.angle_beta   90.00
_cell.angle_gamma   90.00
#
_symmetry.space_group_name_H-M   'P 1'
#
loop_
_entity.id
_entity.type
_entity.pdbx_description
1 polymer ?
#
loop_
_entity_poly.entity_id
_entity_poly.type
_entity_poly.pdbx_seq_one_letter_code
_entity_poly.pdbx_strand_id
1 'polypeptide(L)'
;MEGKDMHHLSGYGYLLALVMVAPASAEPARLVTHFPEHDVSRFLFTHFDIATIRSPLNPARSADQRSFASVLPAPTRFEPDMFEVDAFGWVYRMRILDRGDFNRDGVEDLVACFESRAMLGSYNASQLLLVTRYSENTPAVAIRFEPSSGRYPCANFPAQ
;
A
#
# COMPACT_ATOMS: atom_id res chain seq x y z
N MET A 1 -3.74 -92.54 0.97
CA MET A 1 -4.78 -91.64 0.47
C MET A 1 -5.13 -90.73 1.65
N GLU A 2 -4.36 -89.69 1.94
CA GLU A 2 -4.15 -88.45 1.16
C GLU A 2 -5.29 -87.44 1.36
N GLY A 3 -4.92 -86.23 1.83
CA GLY A 3 -5.70 -84.99 1.81
C GLY A 3 -6.10 -84.50 3.21
N LYS A 4 -5.48 -83.44 3.78
CA LYS A 4 -5.66 -81.99 3.48
C LYS A 4 -7.07 -81.51 3.86
N ASP A 5 -7.33 -80.37 4.51
CA ASP A 5 -6.52 -79.24 4.95
C ASP A 5 -7.24 -78.52 6.09
N MET A 6 -6.42 -77.91 6.94
CA MET A 6 -6.70 -76.99 8.03
C MET A 6 -6.99 -75.60 7.48
N HIS A 7 -8.14 -74.96 7.80
CA HIS A 7 -8.22 -73.48 7.76
C HIS A 7 -9.18 -72.90 8.82
N HIS A 8 -8.53 -72.46 9.88
CA HIS A 8 -8.95 -71.47 10.87
C HIS A 8 -9.00 -70.09 10.21
N LEU A 9 -10.12 -69.36 10.27
CA LEU A 9 -10.13 -67.91 10.01
C LEU A 9 -11.08 -67.20 10.98
N SER A 10 -10.46 -66.65 12.02
CA SER A 10 -10.98 -65.61 12.90
C SER A 10 -11.06 -64.30 12.11
N GLY A 11 -12.27 -63.78 11.90
CA GLY A 11 -12.49 -62.50 11.23
C GLY A 11 -12.32 -61.33 12.19
N TYR A 12 -11.18 -60.65 12.12
CA TYR A 12 -10.87 -59.43 12.85
C TYR A 12 -11.83 -58.30 12.46
N GLY A 13 -12.51 -57.71 13.44
CA GLY A 13 -13.28 -56.48 13.27
C GLY A 13 -12.36 -55.31 12.97
N TYR A 14 -12.53 -54.69 11.80
CA TYR A 14 -11.93 -53.40 11.48
C TYR A 14 -12.78 -52.28 12.08
N LEU A 15 -12.32 -51.70 13.19
CA LEU A 15 -12.84 -50.43 13.68
C LEU A 15 -12.17 -49.32 12.86
N LEU A 16 -12.93 -48.68 11.96
CA LEU A 16 -12.47 -47.51 11.21
C LEU A 16 -12.55 -46.28 12.15
N ALA A 17 -11.42 -45.84 12.70
CA ALA A 17 -11.36 -44.58 13.45
C ALA A 17 -11.30 -43.41 12.47
N LEU A 18 -12.41 -42.68 12.35
CA LEU A 18 -12.50 -41.44 11.59
C LEU A 18 -11.82 -40.32 12.39
N VAL A 19 -10.57 -39.98 12.04
CA VAL A 19 -9.88 -38.83 12.63
C VAL A 19 -10.43 -37.55 12.00
N MET A 20 -11.28 -36.84 12.73
CA MET A 20 -11.71 -35.49 12.36
C MET A 20 -10.54 -34.53 12.60
N VAL A 21 -9.82 -34.18 11.54
CA VAL A 21 -8.84 -33.09 11.57
C VAL A 21 -9.63 -31.79 11.59
N ALA A 22 -9.72 -31.15 12.76
CA ALA A 22 -10.22 -29.79 12.85
C ALA A 22 -9.30 -28.88 12.02
N PRO A 23 -9.82 -27.95 11.20
CA PRO A 23 -8.97 -27.00 10.51
C PRO A 23 -8.22 -26.19 11.57
N ALA A 24 -6.89 -26.21 11.51
CA ALA A 24 -6.07 -25.32 12.31
C ALA A 24 -6.51 -23.89 11.99
N SER A 25 -7.05 -23.19 12.98
CA SER A 25 -7.37 -21.78 12.85
C SER A 25 -6.07 -21.05 12.60
N ALA A 26 -5.78 -20.70 11.35
CA ALA A 26 -4.64 -19.85 11.03
C ALA A 26 -4.85 -18.51 11.76
N GLU A 27 -3.89 -18.10 12.58
CA GLU A 27 -3.88 -16.73 13.09
C GLU A 27 -3.96 -15.77 11.89
N PRO A 28 -4.77 -14.70 11.97
CA PRO A 28 -4.80 -13.71 10.91
C PRO A 28 -3.38 -13.20 10.71
N ALA A 29 -2.89 -13.27 9.47
CA ALA A 29 -1.57 -12.80 9.12
C ALA A 29 -1.40 -11.36 9.64
N ARG A 30 -0.39 -11.15 10.50
CA ARG A 30 -0.14 -9.84 11.08
C ARG A 30 0.32 -8.91 9.97
N LEU A 31 -0.39 -7.79 9.80
CA LEU A 31 0.01 -6.72 8.89
C LEU A 31 1.41 -6.22 9.23
N VAL A 32 2.31 -6.24 8.25
CA VAL A 32 3.65 -5.67 8.36
C VAL A 32 3.59 -4.22 7.91
N THR A 33 3.90 -3.28 8.81
CA THR A 33 4.06 -1.87 8.43
C THR A 33 5.53 -1.52 8.32
N HIS A 34 5.85 -0.77 7.26
CA HIS A 34 7.11 -0.06 7.14
C HIS A 34 6.92 1.45 7.21
N PHE A 35 5.71 1.96 7.39
CA PHE A 35 5.52 3.40 7.53
C PHE A 35 5.69 3.80 8.99
N PRO A 36 6.22 5.01 9.28
CA PRO A 36 6.28 5.48 10.65
C PRO A 36 4.86 5.61 11.24
N GLU A 37 4.72 5.38 12.55
CA GLU A 37 3.42 5.50 13.25
C GLU A 37 2.93 6.96 13.30
N HIS A 38 3.84 7.92 13.25
CA HIS A 38 3.58 9.36 13.30
C HIS A 38 4.30 10.08 12.16
N ASP A 39 3.86 11.30 11.85
CA ASP A 39 4.48 12.18 10.83
C ASP A 39 4.61 11.54 9.43
N VAL A 40 3.65 10.70 9.05
CA VAL A 40 3.66 10.00 7.75
C VAL A 40 3.71 10.99 6.58
N SER A 41 3.05 12.15 6.68
CA SER A 41 3.12 13.20 5.66
C SER A 41 4.55 13.75 5.47
N ARG A 42 5.29 13.97 6.56
CA ARG A 42 6.69 14.40 6.53
C ARG A 42 7.60 13.32 5.96
N PHE A 43 7.33 12.07 6.32
CA PHE A 43 8.01 10.93 5.73
C PHE A 43 7.78 10.87 4.23
N LEU A 44 6.54 10.97 3.74
CA LEU A 44 6.23 10.96 2.31
C LEU A 44 6.88 12.14 1.58
N PHE A 45 6.89 13.35 2.15
CA PHE A 45 7.59 14.49 1.54
C PHE A 45 9.08 14.18 1.31
N THR A 46 9.72 13.46 2.23
CA THR A 46 11.17 13.21 2.21
C THR A 46 11.55 11.94 1.44
N HIS A 47 10.71 10.90 1.49
CA HIS A 47 11.05 9.53 1.11
C HIS A 47 10.07 8.88 0.12
N PHE A 48 9.07 9.60 -0.38
CA PHE A 48 8.25 9.12 -1.49
C PHE A 48 8.98 9.30 -2.81
N ASP A 49 9.04 8.25 -3.64
CA ASP A 49 9.62 8.29 -4.97
C ASP A 49 8.63 8.92 -5.97
N ILE A 50 8.79 10.21 -6.20
CA ILE A 50 7.92 10.98 -7.11
C ILE A 50 8.04 10.56 -8.57
N ALA A 51 9.06 9.78 -8.95
CA ALA A 51 9.15 9.20 -10.29
C ALA A 51 8.14 8.07 -10.53
N THR A 52 7.46 7.60 -9.47
CA THR A 52 6.42 6.57 -9.56
C THR A 52 5.03 7.13 -9.87
N ILE A 53 4.89 8.46 -9.96
CA ILE A 53 3.62 9.14 -10.28
C ILE A 53 3.74 10.04 -11.50
N ARG A 54 2.61 10.35 -12.12
CA ARG A 54 2.54 11.37 -13.18
C ARG A 54 2.38 12.73 -12.51
N SER A 55 3.42 13.58 -12.56
CA SER A 55 3.34 14.93 -11.99
C SER A 55 4.04 15.98 -12.87
N PRO A 56 3.66 17.27 -12.75
CA PRO A 56 4.37 18.37 -13.39
C PRO A 56 5.83 18.55 -12.94
N LEU A 57 6.24 17.91 -11.84
CA LEU A 57 7.60 18.00 -11.30
C LEU A 57 8.64 17.33 -12.20
N ASN A 58 8.21 16.41 -13.09
CA ASN A 58 9.05 15.67 -14.04
C ASN A 58 10.45 15.30 -13.47
N PRO A 59 10.50 14.61 -12.31
CA PRO A 59 11.75 14.37 -11.60
C PRO A 59 12.76 13.62 -12.46
N ALA A 60 14.04 13.98 -12.33
CA ALA A 60 15.08 13.20 -12.98
C ALA A 60 15.11 11.78 -12.41
N ARG A 61 15.52 10.83 -13.26
CA ARG A 61 15.65 9.42 -12.83
C ARG A 61 16.83 9.19 -11.89
N SER A 62 17.69 10.18 -11.70
CA SER A 62 18.84 10.10 -10.80
C SER A 62 18.37 10.04 -9.34
N ALA A 63 19.09 9.27 -8.52
CA ALA A 63 18.65 8.94 -7.17
C ALA A 63 18.49 10.16 -6.25
N ASP A 64 19.20 11.24 -6.56
CA ASP A 64 19.21 12.51 -5.83
C ASP A 64 18.02 13.43 -6.13
N GLN A 65 17.20 13.14 -7.16
CA GLN A 65 16.04 13.96 -7.55
C GLN A 65 14.72 13.17 -7.53
N ARG A 66 14.61 12.21 -6.61
CA ARG A 66 13.48 11.27 -6.54
C ARG A 66 12.43 11.57 -5.49
N SER A 67 12.62 12.54 -4.59
CA SER A 67 11.60 12.89 -3.58
C SER A 67 11.10 14.33 -3.72
N PHE A 68 9.95 14.64 -3.12
CA PHE A 68 9.47 16.03 -3.09
C PHE A 68 10.52 16.96 -2.46
N ALA A 69 11.12 16.56 -1.33
CA ALA A 69 12.17 17.31 -0.67
C ALA A 69 13.41 17.60 -1.54
N SER A 70 13.66 16.78 -2.57
CA SER A 70 14.79 16.98 -3.47
C SER A 70 14.52 17.97 -4.62
N VAL A 71 13.25 18.23 -4.95
CA VAL A 71 12.87 19.06 -6.11
C VAL A 71 11.98 20.26 -5.74
N LEU A 72 11.50 20.32 -4.50
CA LEU A 72 10.64 21.39 -3.98
C LEU A 72 11.23 22.03 -2.73
N PRO A 73 10.89 23.30 -2.46
CA PRO A 73 11.14 23.90 -1.16
C PRO A 73 10.32 23.21 -0.05
N ALA A 74 10.60 23.59 1.19
CA ALA A 74 9.83 23.11 2.34
C ALA A 74 8.32 23.43 2.17
N PRO A 75 7.42 22.52 2.59
CA PRO A 75 5.97 22.74 2.51
C PRO A 75 5.50 24.00 3.25
N THR A 76 4.55 24.70 2.63
CA THR A 76 3.86 25.86 3.21
C THR A 76 2.86 25.46 4.27
N ARG A 77 2.34 24.23 4.21
CA ARG A 77 1.50 23.63 5.26
C ARG A 77 1.90 22.17 5.49
N PHE A 78 1.90 21.79 6.76
CA PHE A 78 2.08 20.42 7.22
C PHE A 78 1.01 20.07 8.25
N GLU A 79 0.42 18.90 8.10
CA GLU A 79 -0.52 18.24 9.00
C GLU A 79 -0.10 16.77 9.13
N PRO A 80 -0.57 16.02 10.15
CA PRO A 80 -0.16 14.63 10.35
C PRO A 80 -0.35 13.74 9.11
N ASP A 81 -1.41 13.99 8.34
CA ASP A 81 -1.83 13.25 7.16
C ASP A 81 -1.66 14.04 5.85
N MET A 82 -1.14 15.27 5.86
CA MET A 82 -1.08 16.09 4.65
C MET A 82 0.11 17.05 4.62
N PHE A 83 0.65 17.29 3.43
CA PHE A 83 1.52 18.44 3.19
C PHE A 83 1.07 19.20 1.93
N GLU A 84 1.34 20.50 1.91
CA GLU A 84 1.08 21.39 0.78
C GLU A 84 2.31 22.25 0.50
N VAL A 85 2.65 22.42 -0.78
CA VAL A 85 3.79 23.21 -1.23
C VAL A 85 3.34 24.19 -2.30
N ASP A 86 3.62 25.47 -2.07
CA ASP A 86 3.51 26.53 -3.06
C ASP A 86 4.89 26.80 -3.66
N ALA A 87 5.09 26.43 -4.92
CA ALA A 87 6.39 26.56 -5.56
C ALA A 87 6.27 26.74 -7.07
N PHE A 88 7.07 27.67 -7.61
CA PHE A 88 7.26 27.83 -9.06
C PHE A 88 5.96 28.06 -9.86
N GLY A 89 4.95 28.71 -9.25
CA GLY A 89 3.65 28.93 -9.87
C GLY A 89 2.69 27.74 -9.79
N TRP A 90 2.98 26.77 -8.93
CA TRP A 90 2.18 25.58 -8.68
C TRP A 90 1.84 25.42 -7.21
N VAL A 91 0.72 24.75 -6.96
CA VAL A 91 0.35 24.21 -5.65
C VAL A 91 0.35 22.69 -5.76
N TYR A 92 1.15 22.04 -4.93
CA TYR A 92 1.21 20.59 -4.81
C TYR A 92 0.67 20.17 -3.44
N ARG A 93 -0.18 19.15 -3.38
CA ARG A 93 -0.65 18.60 -2.12
C ARG A 93 -0.60 17.08 -2.14
N MET A 94 -0.17 16.48 -1.04
CA MET A 94 -0.37 15.05 -0.82
C MET A 94 -1.10 14.85 0.50
N ARG A 95 -2.19 14.07 0.49
CA ARG A 95 -2.99 13.72 1.67
C ARG A 95 -3.13 12.21 1.78
N ILE A 96 -2.90 11.67 2.97
CA ILE A 96 -3.16 10.27 3.30
C ILE A 96 -4.64 10.16 3.70
N LEU A 97 -5.37 9.26 3.03
CA LEU A 97 -6.79 9.05 3.23
C LEU A 97 -7.09 7.81 4.07
N ASP A 98 -6.25 6.78 3.97
CA ASP A 98 -6.39 5.54 4.73
C ASP A 98 -5.08 4.74 4.79
N ARG A 99 -4.99 3.78 5.71
CA ARG A 99 -3.88 2.84 5.87
C ARG A 99 -4.42 1.41 6.02
N GLY A 100 -3.79 0.44 5.38
CA GLY A 100 -4.19 -0.96 5.46
C GLY A 100 -3.56 -1.82 4.38
N ASP A 101 -3.87 -3.12 4.36
CA ASP A 101 -3.41 -4.04 3.30
C ASP A 101 -4.45 -4.08 2.16
N PHE A 102 -4.34 -3.16 1.20
CA PHE A 102 -5.33 -3.05 0.13
C PHE A 102 -5.00 -3.95 -1.07
N ASN A 103 -3.72 -4.28 -1.27
CA ASN A 103 -3.28 -5.18 -2.32
C ASN A 103 -3.26 -6.68 -1.91
N ARG A 104 -3.42 -6.98 -0.61
CA ARG A 104 -3.44 -8.31 0.02
C ARG A 104 -2.11 -9.05 -0.01
N ASP A 105 -0.99 -8.34 0.09
CA ASP A 105 0.35 -8.92 0.17
C ASP A 105 0.88 -9.04 1.61
N GLY A 106 0.10 -8.60 2.61
CA GLY A 106 0.47 -8.61 4.01
C GLY A 106 1.32 -7.42 4.46
N VAL A 107 1.60 -6.47 3.57
CA VAL A 107 2.32 -5.21 3.84
C VAL A 107 1.32 -4.05 3.88
N GLU A 108 1.57 -3.09 4.76
CA GLU A 108 0.74 -1.89 4.84
C GLU A 108 0.93 -1.03 3.58
N ASP A 109 -0.20 -0.67 2.99
CA ASP A 109 -0.36 0.35 1.98
C ASP A 109 -1.00 1.60 2.58
N LEU A 110 -0.73 2.75 1.96
CA LEU A 110 -1.46 3.99 2.16
C LEU A 110 -2.33 4.26 0.94
N VAL A 111 -3.59 4.61 1.17
CA VAL A 111 -4.39 5.31 0.16
C VAL A 111 -4.06 6.78 0.28
N ALA A 112 -3.50 7.38 -0.77
CA ALA A 112 -3.13 8.79 -0.77
C ALA A 112 -3.74 9.53 -1.97
N CYS A 113 -4.09 10.79 -1.77
CA CYS A 113 -4.42 11.70 -2.84
C CYS A 113 -3.24 12.62 -3.13
N PHE A 114 -2.78 12.64 -4.38
CA PHE A 114 -1.83 13.63 -4.87
C PHE A 114 -2.54 14.62 -5.78
N GLU A 115 -2.41 15.91 -5.48
CA GLU A 115 -3.01 17.00 -6.23
C GLU A 115 -1.91 17.93 -6.75
N SER A 116 -2.11 18.43 -7.97
CA SER A 116 -1.27 19.47 -8.56
C SER A 116 -2.12 20.48 -9.30
N ARG A 117 -1.90 21.76 -9.01
CA ARG A 117 -2.68 22.87 -9.57
C ARG A 117 -1.75 23.99 -10.00
N ALA A 118 -1.96 24.52 -11.19
CA ALA A 118 -1.28 25.74 -11.61
C ALA A 118 -1.95 26.94 -10.92
N MET A 119 -1.15 27.85 -10.36
CA MET A 119 -1.66 29.10 -9.78
C MET A 119 -2.26 30.02 -10.86
N LEU A 120 -1.76 29.90 -12.09
CA LEU A 120 -2.26 30.59 -13.28
C LEU A 120 -2.71 29.57 -14.32
N GLY A 121 -3.86 29.83 -14.95
CA GLY A 121 -4.47 28.93 -15.93
C GLY A 121 -5.46 27.94 -15.30
N SER A 122 -5.84 26.92 -16.06
CA SER A 122 -6.92 25.98 -15.69
C SER A 122 -6.42 24.59 -15.30
N TYR A 123 -5.10 24.37 -15.22
CA TYR A 123 -4.57 23.06 -14.85
C TYR A 123 -4.89 22.77 -13.38
N ASN A 124 -5.65 21.71 -13.17
CA ASN A 124 -5.97 21.14 -11.86
C ASN A 124 -6.11 19.63 -12.05
N ALA A 125 -5.26 18.86 -11.39
CA ALA A 125 -5.23 17.41 -11.51
C ALA A 125 -5.12 16.77 -10.12
N SER A 126 -5.89 15.70 -9.92
CA SER A 126 -5.82 14.88 -8.71
C SER A 126 -5.71 13.41 -9.09
N GLN A 127 -4.96 12.67 -8.29
CA GLN A 127 -4.67 11.26 -8.51
C GLN A 127 -4.81 10.51 -7.19
N LEU A 128 -5.64 9.48 -7.19
CA LEU A 128 -5.71 8.54 -6.09
C LEU A 128 -4.60 7.50 -6.28
N LEU A 129 -3.78 7.31 -5.25
CA LEU A 129 -2.59 6.49 -5.27
C LEU A 129 -2.72 5.38 -4.22
N LEU A 130 -2.26 4.18 -4.60
CA LEU A 130 -1.91 3.16 -3.63
C LEU A 130 -0.40 3.19 -3.43
N VAL A 131 0.04 3.54 -2.23
CA VAL A 131 1.44 3.78 -1.87
C VAL A 131 1.93 2.70 -0.93
N THR A 132 3.00 2.01 -1.28
CA THR A 132 3.56 0.92 -0.48
C THR A 132 5.01 1.24 -0.14
N ARG A 133 5.48 0.73 1.00
CA ARG A 133 6.90 0.73 1.36
C ARG A 133 7.28 -0.69 1.74
N TYR A 134 8.24 -1.27 1.03
CA TYR A 134 8.60 -2.68 1.19
C TYR A 134 9.68 -2.96 2.26
N SER A 135 10.34 -1.92 2.80
CA SER A 135 11.31 -2.05 3.89
C SER A 135 11.64 -0.69 4.53
N GLU A 136 12.29 -0.71 5.69
CA GLU A 136 12.80 0.51 6.36
C GLU A 136 13.89 1.25 5.59
N ASN A 137 14.48 0.65 4.57
CA ASN A 137 15.57 1.27 3.80
C ASN A 137 15.18 1.63 2.37
N THR A 138 13.91 1.41 2.00
CA THR A 138 13.40 1.75 0.67
C THR A 138 12.48 2.96 0.73
N PRO A 139 12.42 3.75 -0.37
CA PRO A 139 11.43 4.80 -0.50
C PRO A 139 10.02 4.21 -0.54
N ALA A 140 9.03 5.03 -0.21
CA ALA A 140 7.66 4.72 -0.52
C ALA A 140 7.41 4.93 -2.02
N VAL A 141 6.62 4.05 -2.63
CA VAL A 141 6.37 4.06 -4.07
C VAL A 141 4.88 3.95 -4.34
N ALA A 142 4.37 4.64 -5.37
CA ALA A 142 3.03 4.36 -5.88
C ALA A 142 3.06 3.08 -6.71
N ILE A 143 2.28 2.07 -6.29
CA ILE A 143 2.17 0.78 -6.99
C ILE A 143 0.92 0.70 -7.87
N ARG A 144 -0.05 1.60 -7.67
CA ARG A 144 -1.27 1.68 -8.46
C ARG A 144 -1.85 3.09 -8.45
N PHE A 145 -2.43 3.49 -9.59
CA PHE A 145 -3.32 4.64 -9.70
C PHE A 145 -4.76 4.15 -9.64
N GLU A 146 -5.63 4.87 -8.93
CA GLU A 146 -7.05 4.53 -8.77
C GLU A 146 -7.26 3.13 -8.13
N PRO A 147 -6.96 2.95 -6.84
CA PRO A 147 -7.25 1.71 -6.12
C PRO A 147 -8.72 1.31 -6.29
N SER A 148 -8.97 0.00 -6.38
CA SER A 148 -10.23 -0.63 -6.81
C SER A 148 -11.46 -0.29 -5.95
N SER A 149 -11.27 0.34 -4.79
CA SER A 149 -12.36 0.86 -3.99
C SER A 149 -12.55 2.34 -4.32
N GLY A 150 -13.58 2.67 -5.11
CA GLY A 150 -14.07 4.04 -5.31
C GLY A 150 -14.61 4.72 -4.04
N ARG A 151 -14.17 4.26 -2.87
CA ARG A 151 -14.56 4.69 -1.53
C ARG A 151 -13.86 6.00 -1.13
N TYR A 152 -12.73 6.33 -1.75
CA TYR A 152 -11.91 7.47 -1.37
C TYR A 152 -11.92 8.53 -2.49
N PRO A 153 -12.81 9.54 -2.45
CA PRO A 153 -12.74 10.62 -3.40
C PRO A 153 -11.47 11.45 -3.14
N CYS A 154 -10.59 11.51 -4.14
CA CYS A 154 -9.66 12.62 -4.24
C CYS A 154 -10.48 13.90 -4.45
N ALA A 155 -10.70 14.67 -3.40
CA ALA A 155 -11.28 15.99 -3.55
C ALA A 155 -10.25 16.88 -4.25
N ASN A 156 -10.56 17.39 -5.44
CA ASN A 156 -9.76 18.44 -6.06
C ASN A 156 -9.70 19.66 -5.13
N PHE A 157 -8.65 20.48 -5.26
CA PHE A 157 -8.62 21.83 -4.73
C PHE A 157 -9.98 22.50 -5.00
N PRO A 158 -10.63 23.10 -3.98
CA PRO A 158 -11.89 23.81 -4.21
C PRO A 158 -11.68 24.85 -5.31
N ALA A 159 -12.68 24.96 -6.20
CA ALA A 159 -12.73 26.06 -7.16
C ALA A 159 -12.71 27.37 -6.36
N GLN A 160 -11.83 28.30 -6.76
CA GLN A 160 -11.80 29.66 -6.19
C GLN A 160 -12.95 30.47 -6.76
#